data_AF-A0A438D5L1-F1
#
_entry.id   AF-A0A438D5L1-F1
#
_cell.length_a   1.000
_cell.length_b   1.000
_cell.length_c   1.000
_cell.angle_alpha   90.00
_cell.angle_beta   90.00
_cell.angle_gamma   90.00
#
_symmetry.space_group_name_H-M   'P 1'
#
loop_
_entity.id
_entity.type
_entity.pdbx_description
1 polymer ?
#
loop_
_entity_poly.entity_id
_entity_poly.type
_entity_poly.pdbx_seq_one_letter_code
_entity_poly.pdbx_strand_id
1 'polypeptide(L)'
;MEQCLRISSEVLFSATEDGFLTLVRRTCGIKPVIAAIGSCCLVGVIWRGTLYVANLGDSRAVIGCLGRSNKIIAEQLSREHNASMEEVRQELRSLHPDDSHIVVMKHGVWRIKGIIQVSRSIGDAYLKRPEFSLDPSFPRFHLPEPIRRPVLTAEPSIWHCEETSYNGFKRAARKREMRYDDLKKVGKGVRRFFHDDITVVVIYLDHEVLRKNFSVPELSVRGFIDTVGPSNFNTLQGIDSKTMS
;
A
#
# COMPACT_ATOMS: atom_id res chain seq x y z
N MET A 1 21.10 -11.72 8.00
CA MET A 1 20.53 -10.50 8.63
C MET A 1 19.54 -9.78 7.72
N GLU A 2 19.78 -9.64 6.41
CA GLU A 2 18.74 -9.20 5.45
C GLU A 2 17.47 -10.07 5.51
N GLN A 3 17.65 -11.38 5.67
CA GLN A 3 16.57 -12.32 5.92
C GLN A 3 15.78 -11.97 7.19
N CYS A 4 16.41 -11.39 8.20
CA CYS A 4 15.77 -10.99 9.46
C CYS A 4 14.85 -9.77 9.27
N LEU A 5 15.21 -8.82 8.40
CA LEU A 5 14.35 -7.67 8.11
C LEU A 5 13.18 -8.04 7.21
N ARG A 6 13.39 -8.91 6.21
CA ARG A 6 12.30 -9.52 5.43
C ARG A 6 11.32 -10.27 6.32
N ILE A 7 11.84 -11.17 7.17
CA ILE A 7 11.04 -11.89 8.17
C ILE A 7 10.34 -10.90 9.10
N SER A 8 11.00 -9.84 9.56
CA SER A 8 10.37 -8.85 10.45
C SER A 8 9.20 -8.13 9.79
N SER A 9 9.29 -7.81 8.49
CA SER A 9 8.15 -7.25 7.77
C SER A 9 7.04 -8.28 7.59
N GLU A 10 7.33 -9.51 7.16
CA GLU A 10 6.30 -10.56 7.03
C GLU A 10 5.59 -10.82 8.37
N VAL A 11 6.36 -10.88 9.46
CA VAL A 11 5.85 -11.02 10.83
C VAL A 11 5.01 -9.82 11.24
N LEU A 12 5.38 -8.58 10.89
CA LEU A 12 4.59 -7.38 11.19
C LEU A 12 3.22 -7.43 10.50
N PHE A 13 3.20 -7.74 9.20
CA PHE A 13 1.96 -7.84 8.43
C PHE A 13 1.08 -8.99 8.96
N SER A 14 1.67 -10.17 9.23
CA SER A 14 0.94 -11.31 9.80
C SER A 14 0.38 -10.99 11.18
N ALA A 15 1.18 -10.42 12.09
CA ALA A 15 0.73 -10.08 13.43
C ALA A 15 -0.38 -9.02 13.43
N THR A 16 -0.29 -8.04 12.52
CA THR A 16 -1.32 -7.01 12.33
C THR A 16 -2.61 -7.63 11.79
N GLU A 17 -2.51 -8.51 10.80
CA GLU A 17 -3.65 -9.25 10.25
C GLU A 17 -4.31 -10.13 11.31
N ASP A 18 -3.55 -10.94 12.04
CA ASP A 18 -4.07 -11.85 13.06
C ASP A 18 -4.73 -11.08 14.21
N GLY A 19 -4.14 -9.95 14.62
CA GLY A 19 -4.73 -9.03 15.59
C GLY A 19 -6.07 -8.47 15.10
N PHE A 20 -6.14 -8.04 13.83
CA PHE A 20 -7.36 -7.51 13.24
C PHE A 20 -8.44 -8.60 13.07
N LEU A 21 -8.09 -9.79 12.57
CA LEU A 21 -9.04 -10.90 12.43
C LEU A 21 -9.56 -11.39 13.78
N THR A 22 -8.74 -11.32 14.84
CA THR A 22 -9.20 -11.59 16.21
C THR A 22 -10.23 -10.57 16.67
N LEU A 23 -10.04 -9.29 16.36
CA LEU A 23 -11.02 -8.24 16.64
C LEU A 23 -12.32 -8.45 15.85
N VAL A 24 -12.22 -8.79 14.55
CA VAL A 24 -13.37 -9.11 13.70
C VAL A 24 -14.17 -10.25 14.33
N ARG A 25 -13.52 -11.36 14.70
CA ARG A 25 -14.20 -12.52 15.31
C ARG A 25 -14.94 -12.17 16.60
N ARG A 26 -14.41 -11.27 17.42
CA ARG A 26 -15.06 -10.81 18.67
C ARG A 26 -16.23 -9.87 18.43
N THR A 27 -16.24 -9.15 17.32
CA THR A 27 -17.16 -8.01 17.09
C THR A 27 -18.19 -8.28 16.01
N CYS A 28 -17.96 -9.22 15.10
CA CYS A 28 -18.79 -9.45 13.92
C CYS A 28 -20.23 -9.83 14.25
N GLY A 29 -20.50 -10.47 15.40
CA GLY A 29 -21.87 -10.75 15.86
C GLY A 29 -22.67 -9.50 16.26
N ILE A 30 -21.99 -8.40 16.60
CA ILE A 30 -22.62 -7.12 16.99
C ILE A 30 -22.59 -6.13 15.81
N LYS A 31 -21.46 -6.07 15.10
CA LYS A 31 -21.23 -5.17 13.97
C LYS A 31 -20.65 -5.97 12.78
N PRO A 32 -21.49 -6.65 11.99
CA PRO A 32 -21.02 -7.51 10.89
C PRO A 32 -20.11 -6.80 9.90
N VAL A 33 -20.40 -5.52 9.61
CA VAL A 33 -19.64 -4.67 8.67
C VAL A 33 -18.14 -4.61 8.98
N ILE A 34 -17.70 -4.87 10.21
CA ILE A 34 -16.26 -4.93 10.55
C ILE A 34 -15.50 -5.96 9.70
N ALA A 35 -16.17 -7.04 9.27
CA ALA A 35 -15.59 -8.06 8.41
C ALA A 35 -15.24 -7.56 7.00
N ALA A 36 -15.90 -6.49 6.54
CA ALA A 36 -15.65 -5.84 5.25
C ALA A 36 -14.71 -4.63 5.34
N ILE A 37 -14.15 -4.35 6.52
CA ILE A 37 -13.15 -3.30 6.68
C ILE A 37 -11.79 -3.89 6.37
N GLY A 38 -11.07 -3.24 5.46
CA GLY A 38 -9.71 -3.56 5.11
C GLY A 38 -8.93 -2.33 4.68
N SER A 39 -7.62 -2.49 4.55
CA SER A 39 -6.72 -1.40 4.18
C SER A 39 -5.49 -1.91 3.43
N CYS A 40 -5.04 -1.13 2.46
CA CYS A 40 -3.70 -1.23 1.90
C CYS A 40 -2.67 -0.77 2.93
N CYS A 41 -1.49 -1.36 2.92
CA CYS A 41 -0.44 -1.02 3.85
C CYS A 41 0.92 -0.99 3.15
N LEU A 42 1.64 0.11 3.33
CA LEU A 42 2.97 0.34 2.78
C LEU A 42 3.91 0.67 3.94
N VAL A 43 4.99 -0.09 4.05
CA VAL A 43 6.01 0.06 5.09
C VAL A 43 7.36 0.32 4.43
N GLY A 44 8.03 1.38 4.86
CA GLY A 44 9.41 1.70 4.49
C GLY A 44 10.32 1.64 5.71
N VAL A 45 11.42 0.91 5.64
CA VAL A 45 12.43 0.80 6.70
C VAL A 45 13.79 1.13 6.12
N ILE A 46 14.48 2.12 6.71
CA ILE A 46 15.87 2.42 6.37
C ILE A 46 16.75 1.89 7.48
N TRP A 47 17.67 1.01 7.14
CA TRP A 47 18.57 0.39 8.09
C TRP A 47 19.95 0.20 7.48
N ARG A 48 20.97 0.75 8.15
CA ARG A 48 22.39 0.62 7.73
C ARG A 48 22.62 0.93 6.24
N GLY A 49 22.05 2.02 5.75
CA GLY A 49 22.18 2.45 4.34
C GLY A 49 21.43 1.57 3.33
N THR A 50 20.50 0.72 3.79
CA THR A 50 19.62 -0.08 2.94
C THR A 50 18.18 0.34 3.15
N LEU A 51 17.47 0.59 2.06
CA LEU A 51 16.03 0.87 2.08
C LEU A 51 15.26 -0.42 1.79
N TYR A 52 14.36 -0.80 2.69
CA TYR A 52 13.40 -1.88 2.55
C TYR A 52 12.01 -1.28 2.36
N VAL A 53 11.26 -1.79 1.39
CA VAL A 53 9.88 -1.40 1.12
C VAL A 53 9.02 -2.65 1.06
N ALA A 54 8.02 -2.73 1.93
CA ALA A 54 7.02 -3.79 1.92
C ALA A 54 5.65 -3.18 1.56
N ASN A 55 5.04 -3.67 0.48
CA ASN A 55 3.77 -3.15 -0.02
C ASN A 55 2.67 -4.22 -0.03
N LEU A 56 1.50 -3.86 0.46
CA LEU A 56 0.30 -4.67 0.47
C LEU A 56 -0.86 -3.85 -0.10
N GLY A 57 -1.38 -4.29 -1.24
CA GLY A 57 -2.39 -3.56 -2.01
C GLY A 57 -1.79 -2.68 -3.10
N ASP A 58 -2.45 -1.57 -3.41
CA ASP A 58 -2.16 -0.70 -4.55
C ASP A 58 -1.58 0.68 -4.16
N SER A 59 -1.08 0.79 -2.94
CA SER A 59 -0.18 1.88 -2.56
C SER A 59 1.14 1.81 -3.35
N ARG A 60 1.82 2.96 -3.50
CA ARG A 60 3.04 3.08 -4.30
C ARG A 60 4.15 3.83 -3.56
N ALA A 61 5.32 3.20 -3.46
CA ALA A 61 6.56 3.86 -3.05
C ALA A 61 7.37 4.27 -4.29
N VAL A 62 7.88 5.50 -4.29
CA VAL A 62 8.73 6.04 -5.36
C VAL A 62 9.90 6.75 -4.72
N ILE A 63 11.11 6.55 -5.24
CA ILE A 63 12.30 7.31 -4.85
C ILE A 63 12.64 8.33 -5.93
N GLY A 64 12.96 9.55 -5.51
CA GLY A 64 13.47 10.61 -6.37
C GLY A 64 14.97 10.75 -6.21
N CYS A 65 15.74 10.62 -7.29
CA CYS A 65 17.20 10.75 -7.29
C CYS A 65 17.61 11.91 -8.19
N LEU A 66 18.57 12.73 -7.74
CA LEU A 66 19.18 13.76 -8.58
C LEU A 66 20.27 13.14 -9.46
N GLY A 67 20.04 13.14 -10.78
CA GLY A 67 21.01 12.67 -11.75
C GLY A 67 22.17 13.63 -12.00
N ARG A 68 23.22 13.14 -12.65
CA ARG A 68 24.42 13.92 -13.02
C ARG A 68 24.14 15.17 -13.86
N SER A 69 23.00 15.21 -14.55
CA SER A 69 22.56 16.35 -15.36
C SER A 69 21.64 17.33 -14.60
N ASN A 70 21.63 17.31 -13.26
CA ASN A 70 20.66 18.01 -12.41
C ASN A 70 19.18 17.65 -12.72
N LYS A 71 18.94 16.54 -13.40
CA LYS A 71 17.59 16.04 -13.68
C LYS A 71 17.16 15.07 -12.58
N ILE A 72 15.99 15.32 -11.98
CA ILE A 72 15.36 14.39 -11.03
C ILE A 72 14.81 13.20 -11.81
N ILE A 73 15.14 11.99 -11.36
CA ILE A 73 14.58 10.73 -11.85
C ILE A 73 13.74 10.12 -10.73
N ALA A 74 12.52 9.72 -11.07
CA ALA A 74 11.63 9.00 -10.18
C ALA A 74 11.64 7.51 -10.52
N GLU A 75 11.91 6.66 -9.53
CA GLU A 75 11.91 5.19 -9.66
C GLU A 75 10.87 4.59 -8.71
N GLN A 76 9.95 3.79 -9.24
CA GLN A 76 8.99 3.05 -8.43
C GLN A 76 9.68 1.88 -7.73
N LEU A 77 9.53 1.80 -6.41
CA LEU A 77 10.15 0.78 -5.58
C LEU A 77 9.22 -0.41 -5.29
N SER A 78 7.91 -0.17 -5.19
CA SER A 78 6.94 -1.20 -4.83
C SER A 78 6.23 -1.80 -6.04
N ARG A 79 5.85 -3.08 -5.96
CA ARG A 79 4.89 -3.69 -6.88
C ARG A 79 3.47 -3.48 -6.35
N GLU A 80 2.56 -3.04 -7.20
CA GLU A 80 1.14 -2.87 -6.87
C GLU A 80 0.37 -4.18 -7.06
N HIS A 81 -0.64 -4.37 -6.22
CA HIS A 81 -1.49 -5.56 -6.22
C HIS A 81 -2.93 -5.18 -6.55
N ASN A 82 -3.14 -4.68 -7.77
CA ASN A 82 -4.42 -4.21 -8.29
C ASN A 82 -4.85 -5.02 -9.51
N ALA A 83 -6.13 -5.40 -9.58
CA ALA A 83 -6.73 -6.20 -10.66
C ALA A 83 -6.71 -5.50 -12.04
N SER A 84 -6.40 -4.20 -12.11
CA SER A 84 -6.08 -3.51 -13.37
C SER A 84 -4.79 -4.01 -14.02
N MET A 85 -3.89 -4.62 -13.26
CA MET A 85 -2.65 -5.23 -13.75
C MET A 85 -2.89 -6.66 -14.25
N GLU A 86 -2.47 -6.96 -15.49
CA GLU A 86 -2.68 -8.30 -16.08
C GLU A 86 -1.97 -9.40 -15.28
N GLU A 87 -0.77 -9.14 -14.76
CA GLU A 87 -0.02 -10.09 -13.93
C GLU A 87 -0.85 -10.55 -12.71
N VAL A 88 -1.50 -9.60 -12.03
CA VAL A 88 -2.37 -9.90 -10.87
C VAL A 88 -3.60 -10.69 -11.29
N ARG A 89 -4.19 -10.39 -12.46
CA ARG A 89 -5.32 -11.16 -12.99
C ARG A 89 -4.94 -12.60 -13.30
N GLN A 90 -3.74 -12.81 -13.86
CA GLN A 90 -3.22 -14.14 -14.17
C GLN A 90 -2.92 -14.93 -12.91
N GLU A 91 -2.30 -14.31 -11.90
CA GLU A 91 -2.07 -14.90 -10.58
C GLU A 91 -3.39 -15.35 -9.94
N LEU A 92 -4.40 -14.47 -9.90
CA LEU A 92 -5.72 -14.78 -9.34
C LEU A 92 -6.40 -15.96 -10.04
N ARG A 93 -6.37 -16.00 -11.38
CA ARG A 93 -6.91 -17.11 -12.19
C ARG A 93 -6.15 -18.41 -11.94
N SER A 94 -4.84 -18.35 -11.79
CA SER A 94 -4.01 -19.53 -11.51
C SER A 94 -4.29 -20.13 -10.12
N LEU A 95 -4.56 -19.28 -9.12
CA LEU A 95 -4.88 -19.73 -7.76
C LEU A 95 -6.34 -20.21 -7.62
N HIS A 96 -7.22 -19.79 -8.53
CA HIS A 96 -8.64 -20.10 -8.53
C HIS A 96 -9.11 -20.66 -9.88
N PRO A 97 -8.55 -21.80 -10.36
CA PRO A 97 -8.89 -22.37 -11.66
C PRO A 97 -10.35 -22.83 -11.75
N ASP A 98 -10.99 -23.09 -10.61
CA ASP A 98 -12.38 -23.52 -10.50
C ASP A 98 -13.40 -22.37 -10.32
N ASP A 99 -12.94 -21.11 -10.25
CA ASP A 99 -13.79 -19.93 -10.07
C ASP A 99 -13.70 -19.02 -11.30
N SER A 100 -14.59 -19.25 -12.27
CA SER A 100 -14.67 -18.43 -13.49
C SER A 100 -15.02 -16.95 -13.23
N HIS A 101 -15.52 -16.64 -12.03
CA HIS A 101 -15.90 -15.29 -11.59
C HIS A 101 -14.88 -14.66 -10.63
N ILE A 102 -13.68 -15.25 -10.48
CA ILE A 102 -12.65 -14.72 -9.58
C ILE A 102 -12.28 -13.27 -9.91
N VAL A 103 -12.20 -12.92 -11.20
CA VAL A 103 -11.92 -11.57 -11.68
C VAL A 103 -12.82 -11.26 -12.87
N VAL A 104 -13.64 -10.22 -12.73
CA VAL A 104 -14.65 -9.83 -13.73
C VAL A 104 -14.53 -8.34 -14.08
N MET A 105 -14.88 -7.98 -15.31
CA MET A 105 -14.97 -6.59 -15.73
C MET A 105 -16.36 -6.05 -15.35
N LYS A 106 -16.42 -5.03 -14.50
CA LYS A 106 -17.67 -4.39 -14.06
C LYS A 106 -17.55 -2.88 -14.19
N HIS A 107 -18.45 -2.27 -14.98
CA HIS A 107 -18.45 -0.83 -15.26
C HIS A 107 -17.09 -0.31 -15.78
N GLY A 108 -16.44 -1.05 -16.69
CA GLY A 108 -15.16 -0.66 -17.28
C GLY A 108 -13.93 -0.86 -16.38
N VAL A 109 -14.10 -1.47 -15.20
CA VAL A 109 -13.00 -1.72 -14.25
C VAL A 109 -12.96 -3.20 -13.86
N TRP A 110 -11.76 -3.77 -13.81
CA TRP A 110 -11.54 -5.14 -13.33
C TRP A 110 -11.71 -5.21 -11.82
N ARG A 111 -12.57 -6.12 -11.35
CA ARG A 111 -12.87 -6.33 -9.94
C ARG A 111 -12.79 -7.81 -9.58
N ILE A 112 -12.18 -8.11 -8.44
CA ILE A 112 -12.12 -9.42 -7.83
C ILE A 112 -13.49 -9.74 -7.22
N LYS A 113 -14.06 -10.89 -7.60
CA LYS A 113 -15.43 -11.31 -7.30
C LYS A 113 -16.50 -10.24 -7.65
N GLY A 114 -16.17 -9.27 -8.51
CA GLY A 114 -17.03 -8.13 -8.84
C GLY A 114 -17.14 -7.05 -7.76
N ILE A 115 -16.33 -7.12 -6.70
CA ILE A 115 -16.43 -6.25 -5.52
C ILE A 115 -15.26 -5.28 -5.43
N ILE A 116 -14.03 -5.78 -5.25
CA ILE A 116 -12.84 -4.97 -4.91
C ILE A 116 -11.78 -5.02 -6.02
N GLN A 117 -10.87 -4.04 -6.08
CA GLN A 117 -9.78 -4.02 -7.06
C GLN A 117 -8.45 -4.53 -6.53
N VAL A 118 -8.20 -4.43 -5.21
CA VAL A 118 -6.93 -4.87 -4.63
C VAL A 118 -6.95 -6.39 -4.38
N SER A 119 -5.85 -7.08 -4.68
CA SER A 119 -5.69 -8.51 -4.41
C SER A 119 -5.03 -8.81 -3.06
N ARG A 120 -4.53 -7.78 -2.39
CA ARG A 120 -3.85 -7.88 -1.10
C ARG A 120 -4.25 -6.74 -0.18
N SER A 121 -4.55 -7.05 1.08
CA SER A 121 -4.94 -6.08 2.10
C SER A 121 -4.81 -6.66 3.50
N ILE A 122 -4.71 -5.81 4.52
CA ILE A 122 -5.03 -6.17 5.90
C ILE A 122 -6.54 -6.08 6.06
N GLY A 123 -7.17 -7.01 6.77
CA GLY A 123 -8.62 -7.04 6.94
C GLY A 123 -9.34 -7.66 5.75
N ASP A 124 -10.47 -7.11 5.32
CA ASP A 124 -11.35 -7.73 4.30
C ASP A 124 -11.64 -9.21 4.61
N ALA A 125 -11.90 -9.49 5.89
CA ALA A 125 -11.99 -10.82 6.45
C ALA A 125 -13.02 -11.70 5.71
N TYR A 126 -14.12 -11.09 5.22
CA TYR A 126 -15.17 -11.77 4.45
C TYR A 126 -14.69 -12.35 3.10
N LEU A 127 -13.58 -11.84 2.54
CA LEU A 127 -12.92 -12.37 1.33
C LEU A 127 -11.78 -13.35 1.65
N LYS A 128 -11.49 -13.57 2.93
CA LYS A 128 -10.40 -14.44 3.38
C LYS A 128 -10.91 -15.71 4.05
N ARG A 129 -11.98 -15.61 4.85
CA ARG A 129 -12.56 -16.76 5.57
C ARG A 129 -14.08 -16.81 5.39
N PRO A 130 -14.66 -17.98 5.04
CA PRO A 130 -16.10 -18.14 4.87
C PRO A 130 -16.92 -17.78 6.13
N GLU A 131 -16.33 -17.99 7.31
CA GLU A 131 -16.94 -17.66 8.61
C GLU A 131 -17.26 -16.18 8.80
N PHE A 132 -16.66 -15.28 8.00
CA PHE A 132 -16.90 -13.85 8.03
C PHE A 132 -17.76 -13.35 6.86
N SER A 133 -18.39 -14.28 6.12
CA SER A 133 -19.30 -13.93 5.02
C SER A 133 -20.46 -13.06 5.53
N LEU A 134 -20.83 -12.06 4.73
CA LEU A 134 -21.94 -11.17 5.02
C LEU A 134 -23.20 -11.62 4.28
N ASP A 135 -24.32 -11.59 5.01
CA ASP A 135 -25.62 -12.00 4.47
C ASP A 135 -26.12 -11.01 3.40
N PRO A 136 -27.15 -11.37 2.61
CA PRO A 136 -27.66 -10.55 1.52
C PRO A 136 -28.14 -9.14 1.92
N SER A 137 -28.36 -8.85 3.21
CA SER A 137 -28.66 -7.49 3.70
C SER A 137 -27.52 -6.50 3.49
N PHE A 138 -26.30 -6.97 3.19
CA PHE A 138 -25.13 -6.17 2.84
C PHE A 138 -24.77 -6.27 1.34
N PRO A 139 -25.59 -5.74 0.41
CA PRO A 139 -25.47 -6.01 -1.03
C PRO A 139 -24.14 -5.59 -1.65
N ARG A 140 -23.44 -4.61 -1.06
CA ARG A 140 -22.11 -4.16 -1.53
C ARG A 140 -21.01 -5.20 -1.30
N PHE A 141 -21.15 -6.01 -0.25
CA PHE A 141 -20.14 -6.96 0.21
C PHE A 141 -20.61 -8.41 0.07
N HIS A 142 -21.84 -8.61 -0.38
CA HIS A 142 -22.42 -9.93 -0.53
C HIS A 142 -21.71 -10.71 -1.64
N LEU A 143 -21.30 -11.93 -1.29
CA LEU A 143 -20.76 -12.92 -2.22
C LEU A 143 -21.89 -13.90 -2.55
N PRO A 144 -22.35 -13.97 -3.82
CA PRO A 144 -23.44 -14.88 -4.20
C PRO A 144 -23.13 -16.35 -3.89
N GLU A 145 -21.87 -16.72 -4.00
CA GLU A 145 -21.36 -18.04 -3.66
C GLU A 145 -20.30 -17.92 -2.56
N PRO A 146 -20.34 -18.77 -1.51
CA PRO A 146 -19.30 -18.80 -0.50
C PRO A 146 -17.93 -19.07 -1.12
N ILE A 147 -16.91 -18.36 -0.65
CA ILE A 147 -15.53 -18.62 -1.07
C ILE A 147 -15.07 -20.00 -0.58
N ARG A 148 -14.36 -20.73 -1.44
CA ARG A 148 -13.78 -22.04 -1.08
C ARG A 148 -12.37 -21.92 -0.47
N ARG A 149 -11.69 -20.81 -0.78
CA ARG A 149 -10.34 -20.48 -0.33
C ARG A 149 -10.19 -18.95 -0.25
N PRO A 150 -9.18 -18.43 0.47
CA PRO A 150 -8.95 -16.99 0.55
C PRO A 150 -8.75 -16.37 -0.83
N VAL A 151 -9.52 -15.33 -1.13
CA VAL A 151 -9.44 -14.57 -2.39
C VAL A 151 -8.41 -13.44 -2.29
N LEU A 152 -8.19 -12.93 -1.08
CA LEU A 152 -7.18 -11.93 -0.74
C LEU A 152 -6.11 -12.52 0.17
N THR A 153 -4.90 -11.98 0.10
CA THR A 153 -3.80 -12.30 1.03
C THR A 153 -3.32 -11.07 1.80
N ALA A 154 -2.82 -11.28 3.02
CA ALA A 154 -2.13 -10.27 3.81
C ALA A 154 -0.60 -10.31 3.62
N GLU A 155 -0.10 -11.10 2.69
CA GLU A 155 1.33 -11.23 2.40
C GLU A 155 1.86 -10.07 1.53
N PRO A 156 2.80 -9.25 2.04
CA PRO A 156 3.30 -8.10 1.30
C PRO A 156 4.26 -8.52 0.17
N SER A 157 4.46 -7.66 -0.83
CA SER A 157 5.63 -7.74 -1.70
C SER A 157 6.77 -6.91 -1.11
N ILE A 158 7.95 -7.52 -0.98
CA ILE A 158 9.11 -6.87 -0.37
C ILE A 158 10.16 -6.55 -1.43
N TRP A 159 10.58 -5.29 -1.46
CA TRP A 159 11.67 -4.77 -2.25
C TRP A 159 12.76 -4.22 -1.34
N HIS A 160 14.02 -4.30 -1.75
CA HIS A 160 15.15 -3.74 -1.03
C HIS A 160 16.25 -3.30 -1.99
N CYS A 161 17.03 -2.29 -1.59
CA CYS A 161 18.20 -1.82 -2.33
C CYS A 161 19.25 -1.28 -1.36
N GLU A 162 20.50 -1.73 -1.57
CA GLU A 162 21.69 -1.25 -0.86
C GLU A 162 22.26 -0.01 -1.57
N GLU A 163 22.66 1.02 -0.82
CA GLU A 163 23.23 2.27 -1.36
C GLU A 163 24.63 2.15 -2.00
N THR A 164 25.18 0.96 -2.24
CA THR A 164 26.57 0.77 -2.72
C THR A 164 26.72 0.50 -4.22
N SER A 165 25.71 0.73 -5.05
CA SER A 165 25.97 0.78 -6.48
C SER A 165 25.04 1.72 -7.22
N TYR A 166 25.68 2.67 -7.90
CA TYR A 166 25.51 3.26 -9.23
C TYR A 166 24.58 2.55 -10.27
N ASN A 167 23.78 1.56 -9.89
CA ASN A 167 22.96 0.68 -10.72
C ASN A 167 21.44 0.92 -10.60
N GLY A 168 20.94 1.68 -9.61
CA GLY A 168 19.52 2.12 -9.60
C GLY A 168 19.17 2.86 -10.90
N PHE A 169 20.11 3.68 -11.39
CA PHE A 169 20.04 4.37 -12.67
C PHE A 169 19.86 3.48 -13.91
N LYS A 170 20.30 2.21 -13.88
CA LYS A 170 20.24 1.31 -15.06
C LYS A 170 18.93 0.51 -15.16
N ARG A 171 18.13 0.44 -14.10
CA ARG A 171 16.81 -0.22 -14.13
C ARG A 171 15.69 0.72 -14.61
N ALA A 172 15.93 2.03 -14.65
CA ALA A 172 14.96 3.09 -14.96
C ALA A 172 14.56 3.23 -16.45
N ALA A 173 14.87 2.25 -17.31
CA ALA A 173 14.58 2.32 -18.74
C ALA A 173 13.57 1.26 -19.20
N ARG A 174 12.32 1.32 -18.72
CA ARG A 174 11.14 0.94 -19.52
C ARG A 174 9.80 1.26 -18.86
N LYS A 175 8.93 1.89 -19.68
CA LYS A 175 7.47 2.05 -19.56
C LYS A 175 6.99 2.90 -18.38
N ARG A 176 6.03 3.81 -18.50
CA ARG A 176 5.11 4.20 -19.58
C ARG A 176 4.70 5.67 -19.33
N GLU A 177 4.31 6.34 -20.41
CA GLU A 177 4.01 7.77 -20.47
C GLU A 177 2.66 8.13 -19.84
N MET A 178 2.68 9.00 -18.83
CA MET A 178 1.61 9.97 -18.56
C MET A 178 2.23 11.25 -17.99
N ARG A 179 1.79 12.42 -18.48
CA ARG A 179 2.29 13.73 -18.05
C ARG A 179 1.43 14.28 -16.90
N TYR A 180 2.09 14.75 -15.86
CA TYR A 180 1.50 15.34 -14.65
C TYR A 180 0.57 16.55 -14.94
N ASP A 181 0.81 17.25 -16.04
CA ASP A 181 0.09 18.47 -16.41
C ASP A 181 -1.37 18.24 -16.81
N ASP A 182 -1.75 17.01 -17.19
CA ASP A 182 -3.13 16.68 -17.54
C ASP A 182 -3.99 16.41 -16.30
N LEU A 183 -3.39 15.96 -15.19
CA LEU A 183 -4.09 15.76 -13.91
C LEU A 183 -4.47 17.10 -13.25
N LYS A 184 -3.68 18.16 -13.47
CA LYS A 184 -3.91 19.49 -12.87
C LYS A 184 -5.16 20.20 -13.42
N LYS A 185 -5.60 19.84 -14.64
CA LYS A 185 -6.72 20.49 -15.34
C LYS A 185 -8.10 20.12 -14.82
N VAL A 186 -8.22 19.07 -13.99
CA VAL A 186 -9.51 18.64 -13.40
C VAL A 186 -9.90 19.57 -12.25
N GLY A 187 -11.11 20.12 -12.21
CA GLY A 187 -11.56 21.08 -11.18
C GLY A 187 -11.57 20.51 -9.76
N LYS A 188 -11.20 21.31 -8.74
CA LYS A 188 -11.00 20.90 -7.33
C LYS A 188 -12.22 20.21 -6.68
N GLY A 189 -13.45 20.47 -7.15
CA GLY A 189 -14.68 19.93 -6.56
C GLY A 189 -15.14 18.57 -7.11
N VAL A 190 -14.75 18.19 -8.34
CA VAL A 190 -15.18 16.94 -9.00
C VAL A 190 -14.19 15.80 -8.77
N ARG A 191 -13.01 16.13 -8.25
CA ARG A 191 -11.87 15.24 -8.02
C ARG A 191 -12.21 14.00 -7.16
N ARG A 192 -13.03 14.13 -6.11
CA ARG A 192 -13.49 13.02 -5.24
C ARG A 192 -14.43 12.01 -5.91
N PHE A 193 -15.02 12.34 -7.06
CA PHE A 193 -15.74 11.34 -7.88
C PHE A 193 -14.78 10.43 -8.66
N PHE A 194 -13.49 10.81 -8.77
CA PHE A 194 -12.51 10.14 -9.61
C PHE A 194 -11.35 9.51 -8.83
N HIS A 195 -11.17 9.82 -7.55
CA HIS A 195 -10.17 9.18 -6.68
C HIS A 195 -10.63 9.12 -5.22
N ASP A 196 -10.25 8.04 -4.54
CA ASP A 196 -10.33 7.88 -3.08
C ASP A 196 -9.33 8.81 -2.36
N ASP A 197 -9.30 8.77 -1.03
CA ASP A 197 -8.37 9.53 -0.20
C ASP A 197 -6.91 9.33 -0.65
N ILE A 198 -6.23 10.44 -0.96
CA ILE A 198 -4.83 10.43 -1.37
C ILE A 198 -3.96 10.83 -0.17
N THR A 199 -3.22 9.86 0.37
CA THR A 199 -2.16 10.13 1.35
C THR A 199 -0.80 10.11 0.66
N VAL A 200 -0.01 11.18 0.82
CA VAL A 200 1.37 11.26 0.32
C VAL A 200 2.30 11.58 1.50
N VAL A 201 3.27 10.71 1.74
CA VAL A 201 4.35 10.95 2.70
C VAL A 201 5.64 11.19 1.92
N VAL A 202 6.29 12.34 2.16
CA VAL A 202 7.57 12.69 1.53
C VAL A 202 8.65 12.64 2.60
N ILE A 203 9.68 11.82 2.37
CA ILE A 203 10.83 11.68 3.26
C ILE A 203 12.06 12.18 2.51
N TYR A 204 12.73 13.19 3.05
CA TYR A 204 14.02 13.66 2.54
C TYR A 204 15.14 12.88 3.23
N LEU A 205 16.00 12.25 2.44
CA LEU A 205 17.15 11.50 2.94
C LEU A 205 18.41 12.35 2.73
N ASP A 206 18.96 12.86 3.83
CA ASP A 206 20.24 13.58 3.81
C ASP A 206 21.39 12.60 4.03
N HIS A 207 22.18 12.39 2.98
CA HIS A 207 23.31 11.46 2.97
C HIS A 207 24.43 11.83 3.96
N GLU A 208 24.60 13.11 4.30
CA GLU A 208 25.63 13.56 5.25
C GLU A 208 25.25 13.20 6.70
N VAL A 209 23.95 13.14 6.98
CA VAL A 209 23.41 12.81 8.31
C VAL A 209 23.35 11.30 8.52
N LEU A 210 23.06 10.51 7.48
CA LEU A 210 22.98 9.03 7.55
C LEU A 210 24.31 8.34 7.90
N ARG A 211 25.46 9.01 7.73
CA ARG A 211 26.79 8.49 8.11
C ARG A 211 27.18 8.75 9.56
N LYS A 212 26.45 9.62 10.26
CA LYS A 212 26.71 9.98 11.66
C LYS A 212 25.71 9.25 12.55
N ASN A 213 26.19 8.59 13.62
CA ASN A 213 25.31 7.98 14.63
C ASN A 213 24.61 9.08 15.44
N PHE A 214 23.51 9.62 14.92
CA PHE A 214 22.65 10.53 15.68
C PHE A 214 21.56 9.74 16.41
N SER A 215 21.35 10.09 17.67
CA SER A 215 20.13 9.73 18.42
C SER A 215 18.99 10.55 17.83
N VAL A 216 18.23 9.97 16.89
CA VAL A 216 16.99 10.58 16.41
C VAL A 216 15.88 10.26 17.41
N PRO A 217 15.16 11.25 17.96
CA PRO A 217 14.02 10.97 18.82
C PRO A 217 13.00 10.13 18.07
N GLU A 218 12.51 9.07 18.71
CA GLU A 218 11.45 8.22 18.15
C GLU A 218 10.21 9.08 17.89
N LEU A 219 9.89 9.30 16.61
CA LEU A 219 8.74 10.08 16.19
C LEU A 219 7.74 9.16 15.50
N SER A 220 6.75 8.71 16.26
CA SER A 220 5.56 8.04 15.71
C SER A 220 4.49 9.10 15.44
N VAL A 221 4.07 9.21 14.18
CA VAL A 221 2.99 10.12 13.81
C VAL A 221 1.85 9.35 13.18
N ARG A 222 0.68 9.38 13.83
CA ARG A 222 -0.56 8.78 13.32
C ARG A 222 -1.35 9.87 12.58
N GLY A 223 -1.30 9.87 11.25
CA GLY A 223 -2.12 10.76 10.43
C GLY A 223 -3.49 10.15 10.17
N PHE A 224 -4.51 10.56 10.93
CA PHE A 224 -5.91 10.36 10.56
C PHE A 224 -6.61 11.71 10.63
N ILE A 225 -7.18 12.16 9.51
CA ILE A 225 -7.98 13.37 9.45
C ILE A 225 -9.35 13.01 8.87
N ASP A 226 -10.37 13.09 9.72
CA ASP A 226 -11.78 12.98 9.36
C ASP A 226 -12.34 14.35 8.95
N THR A 227 -11.56 15.15 8.21
CA THR A 227 -12.00 16.45 7.74
C THR A 227 -11.89 16.56 6.24
N VAL A 228 -12.93 17.17 5.66
CA VAL A 228 -12.99 17.55 4.25
C VAL A 228 -12.10 18.78 4.05
N GLY A 229 -10.77 18.60 4.13
CA GLY A 229 -9.79 19.68 4.03
C GLY A 229 -8.36 19.15 3.85
N PRO A 230 -7.41 19.99 3.39
CA PRO A 230 -6.00 19.62 3.38
C PRO A 230 -5.56 19.23 4.80
N SER A 231 -4.82 18.13 4.90
CA SER A 231 -4.29 17.66 6.18
C SER A 231 -3.41 18.73 6.81
N ASN A 232 -3.64 19.05 8.08
CA ASN A 232 -2.78 19.95 8.88
C ASN A 232 -1.48 19.26 9.34
N PHE A 233 -1.20 18.05 8.84
CA PHE A 233 0.00 17.30 9.16
C PHE A 233 1.23 17.99 8.58
N ASN A 234 1.96 18.70 9.43
CA ASN A 234 3.24 19.31 9.09
C ASN A 234 4.27 18.90 10.15
N THR A 235 5.10 17.90 9.85
CA THR A 235 6.10 17.36 10.77
C THR A 235 7.35 18.23 10.91
N LEU A 236 7.40 19.40 10.25
CA LEU A 236 8.55 20.31 10.34
C LEU A 236 8.74 20.99 11.71
N GLN A 237 7.91 20.70 12.71
CA GLN A 237 7.97 21.35 14.03
C GLN A 237 9.06 20.80 14.99
N GLY A 238 9.97 19.94 14.54
CA GLY A 238 10.97 19.31 15.41
C GLY A 238 12.45 19.64 15.13
N ILE A 239 12.77 20.35 14.04
CA ILE A 239 14.15 20.77 13.75
C ILE A 239 14.27 22.24 14.12
N ASP A 240 14.47 22.51 15.41
CA ASP A 240 14.88 23.84 15.86
C ASP A 240 16.20 24.21 15.17
N SER A 241 16.21 25.36 14.53
CA SER A 241 17.33 26.01 13.85
C SER A 241 18.40 26.55 14.83
N LYS A 242 18.69 25.82 15.91
CA LYS A 242 19.66 26.21 16.94
C LYS A 242 20.75 25.17 17.16
N THR A 243 21.52 24.89 16.10
CA THR A 243 22.94 24.48 16.27
C THR A 243 23.71 24.77 14.98
N MET A 244 23.78 26.05 14.59
CA MET A 244 24.86 26.57 13.76
C MET A 244 25.26 27.94 14.31
N SER A 245 26.07 27.90 15.36
CA SER A 245 27.00 28.96 15.77
C SER A 245 28.27 28.28 16.24
#